data_AF-F0T927-F1
#
_entry.id   AF-F0T927-F1
#
_cell.length_a   1.000
_cell.length_b   1.000
_cell.length_c   1.000
_cell.angle_alpha   90.00
_cell.angle_beta   90.00
_cell.angle_gamma   90.00
#
_symmetry.space_group_name_H-M   'P 1'
#
loop_
_entity.id
_entity.type
_entity.pdbx_description
1 polymer ?
#
loop_
_entity_poly.entity_id
_entity_poly.type
_entity_poly.pdbx_seq_one_letter_code
_entity_poly.pdbx_strand_id
1 'polypeptide(L)'
;MEKIKVAIVGIGNCASSLIQGIHYYEDKNPDEAIGLMHWDIGGYKPSDIEVVAAFDIDCRKVGKDVSEAIFAKPNCTQVFCSDIPEYGVEVSMGKILDGVAPHMADHKKEFAFVVSDAKENEKDEVVKIIKDSGAEVLLNYLPVGSEEATRFYAQCALDAGVAFINNMPVFIVSNPEWAAKFEAKGIPIVGDDIKAQIGATITHRTLANLFRDRGVKLERTYQLNTGGNTDFLNMLNRSRLDSKKESKTEAVQSVLDERLEDENIHIGPSDYVTWQKDNKLCFLRMEGKTFGDVPMNIELRLSVEDSPNSAGCVIDAIRCCKLALERGVGGQLKSISAYTMKHPPEQFTDDLAKEMVDEFIEGERER
;
A
#
# COMPACT_ATOMS: atom_id res chain seq x y z
N MET A 1 0.89 -8.04 -25.77
CA MET A 1 1.92 -8.50 -24.83
C MET A 1 1.30 -9.50 -23.89
N GLU A 2 2.08 -10.30 -23.18
CA GLU A 2 1.54 -11.15 -22.11
C GLU A 2 1.12 -10.28 -20.91
N LYS A 3 0.05 -10.68 -20.20
CA LYS A 3 -0.36 -9.99 -18.96
C LYS A 3 0.70 -10.21 -17.86
N ILE A 4 0.80 -9.25 -16.94
CA ILE A 4 1.63 -9.33 -15.74
C ILE A 4 0.92 -10.22 -14.73
N LYS A 5 1.53 -11.36 -14.42
CA LYS A 5 0.91 -12.33 -13.50
C LYS A 5 1.25 -11.98 -12.05
N VAL A 6 0.23 -11.69 -11.25
CA VAL A 6 0.37 -11.30 -9.85
C VAL A 6 -0.24 -12.32 -8.90
N ALA A 7 0.45 -12.54 -7.79
CA ALA A 7 -0.08 -13.24 -6.62
C ALA A 7 -0.41 -12.23 -5.53
N ILE A 8 -1.49 -12.44 -4.78
CA ILE A 8 -1.94 -11.48 -3.75
C ILE A 8 -2.05 -12.17 -2.39
N VAL A 9 -1.43 -11.59 -1.36
CA VAL A 9 -1.59 -12.00 0.04
C VAL A 9 -2.46 -10.98 0.76
N GLY A 10 -3.63 -11.42 1.20
CA GLY A 10 -4.66 -10.58 1.83
C GLY A 10 -5.63 -10.02 0.80
N ILE A 11 -6.82 -10.61 0.68
CA ILE A 11 -7.88 -10.21 -0.25
C ILE A 11 -8.80 -9.17 0.43
N GLY A 12 -8.20 -8.11 0.98
CA GLY A 12 -8.88 -7.03 1.69
C GLY A 12 -9.50 -5.96 0.76
N ASN A 13 -9.84 -4.81 1.33
CA ASN A 13 -10.36 -3.67 0.55
C ASN A 13 -9.37 -3.18 -0.51
N CYS A 14 -8.07 -3.10 -0.21
CA CYS A 14 -7.05 -2.71 -1.20
C CYS A 14 -6.98 -3.67 -2.39
N ALA A 15 -7.00 -4.98 -2.14
CA ALA A 15 -7.04 -5.99 -3.20
C ALA A 15 -8.33 -5.89 -4.03
N SER A 16 -9.47 -5.65 -3.37
CA SER A 16 -10.75 -5.41 -4.05
C SER A 16 -10.67 -4.19 -4.98
N SER A 17 -10.17 -3.05 -4.49
CA SER A 17 -10.02 -1.85 -5.31
C SER A 17 -9.00 -2.02 -6.45
N LEU A 18 -7.91 -2.77 -6.24
CA LEU A 18 -6.95 -3.11 -7.29
C LEU A 18 -7.63 -3.91 -8.41
N ILE A 19 -8.31 -5.00 -8.06
CA ILE A 19 -8.95 -5.89 -9.05
C ILE A 19 -10.08 -5.18 -9.78
N GLN A 20 -10.92 -4.41 -9.06
CA GLN A 20 -11.91 -3.54 -9.70
C GLN A 20 -11.26 -2.55 -10.66
N GLY A 21 -10.11 -1.97 -10.29
CA GLY A 21 -9.34 -1.06 -11.13
C GLY A 21 -8.85 -1.70 -12.43
N ILE A 22 -8.27 -2.89 -12.36
CA ILE A 22 -7.77 -3.65 -13.52
C ILE A 22 -8.86 -3.79 -14.59
N HIS A 23 -10.08 -4.18 -14.19
CA HIS A 23 -11.21 -4.36 -15.11
C HIS A 23 -11.86 -3.03 -15.51
N TYR A 24 -11.95 -2.06 -14.61
CA TYR A 24 -12.52 -0.75 -14.89
C TYR A 24 -11.78 0.01 -16.02
N TYR A 25 -10.47 -0.24 -16.17
CA TYR A 25 -9.65 0.39 -17.21
C TYR A 25 -9.52 -0.42 -18.51
N GLU A 26 -10.14 -1.60 -18.64
CA GLU A 26 -9.98 -2.47 -19.81
C GLU A 26 -10.48 -1.81 -21.12
N ASP A 27 -11.63 -1.14 -21.07
CA ASP A 27 -12.24 -0.47 -22.21
C ASP A 27 -11.93 1.04 -22.29
N LYS A 28 -10.98 1.52 -21.48
CA LYS A 28 -10.62 2.95 -21.38
C LYS A 28 -9.41 3.31 -22.21
N ASN A 29 -9.18 4.62 -22.34
CA ASN A 29 -8.05 5.18 -23.07
C ASN A 29 -7.25 6.19 -22.21
N PRO A 30 -6.07 6.68 -22.68
CA PRO A 30 -5.22 7.59 -21.92
C PRO A 30 -5.92 8.88 -21.42
N ASP A 31 -6.88 9.41 -22.17
CA ASP A 31 -7.62 10.62 -21.78
C ASP A 31 -8.59 10.35 -20.61
N GLU A 32 -8.81 9.08 -20.27
CA GLU A 32 -9.68 8.61 -19.18
C GLU A 32 -8.89 8.02 -17.99
N ALA A 33 -7.58 8.22 -17.95
CA ALA A 33 -6.64 7.67 -16.95
C ALA A 33 -6.73 8.32 -15.56
N ILE A 34 -7.94 8.51 -15.02
CA ILE A 34 -8.16 9.15 -13.72
C ILE A 34 -7.52 8.33 -12.61
N GLY A 35 -6.54 8.89 -11.89
CA GLY A 35 -5.91 8.19 -10.76
C GLY A 35 -4.84 7.17 -11.15
N LEU A 36 -4.37 7.20 -12.39
CA LEU A 36 -3.14 6.53 -12.79
C LEU A 36 -2.07 7.59 -13.02
N MET A 37 -0.83 7.33 -12.61
CA MET A 37 0.26 8.27 -12.85
C MET A 37 0.71 8.16 -14.30
N HIS A 38 0.71 6.93 -14.82
CA HIS A 38 1.03 6.61 -16.20
C HIS A 38 -0.03 5.69 -16.81
N TRP A 39 -0.51 6.04 -18.00
CA TRP A 39 -1.39 5.12 -18.74
C TRP A 39 -0.61 3.89 -19.22
N ASP A 40 0.61 4.10 -19.74
CA ASP A 40 1.46 3.06 -20.29
C ASP A 40 2.82 3.09 -19.57
N ILE A 41 3.29 1.91 -19.13
CA ILE A 41 4.63 1.71 -18.58
C ILE A 41 5.26 0.54 -19.34
N GLY A 42 6.24 0.81 -20.20
CA GLY A 42 6.94 -0.25 -20.94
C GLY A 42 6.04 -1.05 -21.89
N GLY A 43 4.94 -0.46 -22.38
CA GLY A 43 3.90 -1.10 -23.18
C GLY A 43 2.73 -1.64 -22.36
N TYR A 44 2.86 -1.72 -21.02
CA TYR A 44 1.86 -2.33 -20.14
C TYR A 44 0.78 -1.32 -19.73
N LYS A 45 -0.45 -1.62 -20.10
CA LYS A 45 -1.65 -0.87 -19.71
C LYS A 45 -2.09 -1.25 -18.29
N PRO A 46 -2.98 -0.46 -17.66
CA PRO A 46 -3.49 -0.76 -16.32
C PRO A 46 -4.24 -2.10 -16.23
N SER A 47 -4.88 -2.51 -17.34
CA SER A 47 -5.63 -3.75 -17.48
C SER A 47 -4.78 -4.97 -17.85
N ASP A 48 -3.48 -4.79 -18.14
CA ASP A 48 -2.56 -5.88 -18.50
C ASP A 48 -2.03 -6.62 -17.26
N ILE A 49 -2.84 -6.72 -16.21
CA ILE A 49 -2.50 -7.39 -14.94
C ILE A 49 -3.49 -8.54 -14.74
N GLU A 50 -2.99 -9.71 -14.37
CA GLU A 50 -3.78 -10.92 -14.15
C GLU A 50 -3.47 -11.51 -12.78
N VAL A 51 -4.50 -11.76 -11.98
CA VAL A 51 -4.34 -12.43 -10.69
C VAL A 51 -4.29 -13.94 -10.96
N VAL A 52 -3.19 -14.59 -10.57
CA VAL A 52 -2.96 -16.03 -10.82
C VAL A 52 -2.88 -16.85 -9.53
N ALA A 53 -2.71 -16.20 -8.38
CA ALA A 53 -2.76 -16.83 -7.07
C ALA A 53 -3.24 -15.84 -6.01
N ALA A 54 -3.96 -16.33 -5.01
CA ALA A 54 -4.48 -15.51 -3.93
C ALA A 54 -4.42 -16.27 -2.60
N PHE A 55 -4.12 -15.54 -1.52
CA PHE A 55 -4.09 -16.07 -0.16
C PHE A 55 -4.91 -15.18 0.77
N ASP A 56 -5.74 -15.80 1.60
CA ASP A 56 -6.44 -15.13 2.69
C ASP A 56 -6.62 -16.14 3.85
N ILE A 57 -7.11 -15.67 4.99
CA ILE A 57 -7.39 -16.48 6.17
C ILE A 57 -8.87 -16.49 6.52
N ASP A 58 -9.66 -15.61 5.89
CA ASP A 58 -11.07 -15.43 6.20
C ASP A 58 -11.91 -16.57 5.61
N CYS A 59 -12.73 -17.22 6.44
CA CYS A 59 -13.59 -18.33 6.04
C CYS A 59 -14.61 -17.98 4.95
N ARG A 60 -14.89 -16.69 4.74
CA ARG A 60 -15.78 -16.22 3.68
C ARG A 60 -15.08 -16.04 2.34
N LYS A 61 -13.75 -16.13 2.31
CA LYS A 61 -12.89 -15.90 1.14
C LYS A 61 -12.15 -17.17 0.73
N VAL A 62 -11.56 -17.88 1.70
CA VAL A 62 -10.84 -19.14 1.45
C VAL A 62 -11.72 -20.14 0.73
N GLY A 63 -11.20 -20.71 -0.37
CA GLY A 63 -11.90 -21.67 -1.24
C GLY A 63 -12.90 -21.05 -2.22
N LYS A 64 -12.98 -19.72 -2.32
CA LYS A 64 -13.79 -19.05 -3.34
C LYS A 64 -12.92 -18.49 -4.45
N ASP A 65 -13.52 -18.30 -5.64
CA ASP A 65 -12.86 -17.56 -6.70
C ASP A 65 -12.54 -16.13 -6.26
N VAL A 66 -11.41 -15.59 -6.72
CA VAL A 66 -10.99 -14.21 -6.45
C VAL A 66 -12.08 -13.19 -6.81
N SER A 67 -12.81 -13.38 -7.92
CA SER A 67 -13.91 -12.48 -8.34
C SER A 67 -15.02 -12.36 -7.30
N GLU A 68 -15.29 -13.41 -6.53
CA GLU A 68 -16.26 -13.39 -5.44
C GLU A 68 -15.64 -12.90 -4.13
N ALA A 69 -14.41 -13.35 -3.83
CA ALA A 69 -13.75 -13.10 -2.54
C ALA A 69 -13.49 -11.60 -2.30
N ILE A 70 -13.24 -10.82 -3.34
CA ILE A 70 -13.02 -9.36 -3.23
C ILE A 70 -14.26 -8.59 -2.74
N PHE A 71 -15.46 -9.15 -2.91
CA PHE A 71 -16.72 -8.56 -2.44
C PHE A 71 -17.21 -9.18 -1.13
N ALA A 72 -16.57 -10.25 -0.67
CA ALA A 72 -16.93 -10.91 0.57
C ALA A 72 -16.60 -10.02 1.78
N LYS A 73 -17.53 -9.97 2.75
CA LYS A 73 -17.29 -9.32 4.05
C LYS A 73 -15.98 -9.84 4.68
N PRO A 74 -15.24 -9.00 5.42
CA PRO A 74 -15.61 -7.67 5.88
C PRO A 74 -15.24 -6.56 4.87
N ASN A 75 -14.92 -6.90 3.62
CA ASN A 75 -14.64 -5.89 2.61
C ASN A 75 -15.85 -4.96 2.46
N CYS A 76 -15.57 -3.66 2.36
CA CYS A 76 -16.54 -2.58 2.40
C CYS A 76 -16.13 -1.35 1.58
N THR A 77 -15.10 -1.47 0.73
CA THR A 77 -14.72 -0.44 -0.24
C THR A 77 -15.84 -0.18 -1.24
N GLN A 78 -15.89 1.05 -1.78
CA GLN A 78 -16.77 1.43 -2.86
C GLN A 78 -16.65 0.44 -4.02
N VAL A 79 -17.80 -0.09 -4.46
CA VAL A 79 -17.88 -0.87 -5.69
C VAL A 79 -18.04 0.11 -6.86
N PHE A 80 -17.01 0.24 -7.68
CA PHE A 80 -17.00 1.07 -8.88
C PHE A 80 -16.87 0.24 -10.17
N CYS A 81 -16.54 -1.04 -10.05
CA CYS A 81 -16.63 -2.04 -11.11
C CYS A 81 -17.14 -3.34 -10.50
N SER A 82 -18.37 -3.75 -10.83
CA SER A 82 -18.97 -4.98 -10.30
C SER A 82 -18.77 -6.19 -11.19
N ASP A 83 -18.56 -5.95 -12.49
CA ASP A 83 -18.59 -6.99 -13.51
C ASP A 83 -17.19 -7.57 -13.68
N ILE A 84 -16.81 -8.40 -12.70
CA ILE A 84 -15.50 -9.05 -12.65
C ILE A 84 -15.67 -10.48 -13.17
N PRO A 85 -15.04 -10.86 -14.31
CA PRO A 85 -15.09 -12.23 -14.80
C PRO A 85 -14.45 -13.19 -13.80
N GLU A 86 -14.91 -14.44 -13.79
CA GLU A 86 -14.28 -15.50 -13.01
C GLU A 86 -12.80 -15.64 -13.41
N TYR A 87 -11.92 -15.65 -12.42
CA TYR A 87 -10.49 -15.84 -12.65
C TYR A 87 -10.13 -17.32 -12.78
N GLY A 88 -10.96 -18.22 -12.24
CA GLY A 88 -10.57 -19.63 -12.06
C GLY A 88 -9.47 -19.79 -11.02
N VAL A 89 -9.33 -18.82 -10.11
CA VAL A 89 -8.28 -18.76 -9.09
C VAL A 89 -8.96 -18.79 -7.73
N GLU A 90 -8.90 -19.93 -7.06
CA GLU A 90 -9.41 -20.06 -5.70
C GLU A 90 -8.45 -19.43 -4.69
N VAL A 91 -9.01 -18.70 -3.72
CA VAL A 91 -8.25 -18.14 -2.60
C VAL A 91 -7.76 -19.28 -1.70
N SER A 92 -6.46 -19.47 -1.66
CA SER A 92 -5.78 -20.46 -0.83
C SER A 92 -5.71 -20.02 0.63
N MET A 93 -5.73 -20.97 1.55
CA MET A 93 -5.52 -20.69 2.98
C MET A 93 -4.10 -20.16 3.21
N GLY A 94 -3.97 -18.98 3.82
CA GLY A 94 -2.69 -18.39 4.18
C GLY A 94 -2.09 -18.96 5.47
N LYS A 95 -0.86 -18.54 5.78
CA LYS A 95 -0.23 -18.72 7.10
C LYS A 95 -0.61 -17.51 7.97
N ILE A 96 -1.19 -17.76 9.14
CA ILE A 96 -1.77 -16.71 9.99
C ILE A 96 -0.69 -15.92 10.72
N LEU A 97 0.18 -16.61 11.48
CA LEU A 97 1.19 -16.02 12.37
C LEU A 97 0.59 -14.87 13.23
N ASP A 98 1.19 -13.68 13.19
CA ASP A 98 0.73 -12.48 13.88
C ASP A 98 -0.29 -11.64 13.08
N GLY A 99 -0.80 -12.19 11.97
CA GLY A 99 -1.73 -11.56 11.03
C GLY A 99 -3.10 -11.18 11.59
N VAL A 100 -3.50 -11.74 12.74
CA VAL A 100 -4.80 -11.47 13.38
C VAL A 100 -4.59 -10.80 14.72
N ALA A 101 -5.06 -9.56 14.86
CA ALA A 101 -5.04 -8.89 16.14
C ALA A 101 -6.07 -9.51 17.10
N PRO A 102 -5.73 -9.76 18.39
CA PRO A 102 -6.62 -10.44 19.33
C PRO A 102 -8.00 -9.78 19.50
N HIS A 103 -8.05 -8.44 19.48
CA HIS A 103 -9.29 -7.67 19.65
C HIS A 103 -10.27 -7.82 18.48
N MET A 104 -9.85 -8.40 17.34
CA MET A 104 -10.77 -8.71 16.23
C MET A 104 -11.91 -9.63 16.67
N ALA A 105 -11.65 -10.52 17.63
CA ALA A 105 -12.66 -11.43 18.19
C ALA A 105 -13.75 -10.70 18.98
N ASP A 106 -13.49 -9.48 19.47
CA ASP A 106 -14.43 -8.68 20.27
C ASP A 106 -15.45 -7.91 19.40
N HIS A 107 -15.25 -7.90 18.07
CA HIS A 107 -16.11 -7.21 17.13
C HIS A 107 -17.08 -8.15 16.42
N LYS A 108 -18.19 -7.58 15.92
CA LYS A 108 -19.14 -8.36 15.12
C LYS A 108 -18.43 -8.95 13.89
N LYS A 109 -18.67 -10.24 13.64
CA LYS A 109 -18.10 -10.99 12.51
C LYS A 109 -18.26 -10.31 11.15
N GLU A 110 -19.30 -9.48 10.98
CA GLU A 110 -19.51 -8.74 9.74
C GLU A 110 -18.49 -7.61 9.47
N PHE A 111 -17.81 -7.11 10.50
CA PHE A 111 -16.87 -5.99 10.43
C PHE A 111 -15.41 -6.37 10.71
N ALA A 112 -15.16 -7.63 11.09
CA ALA A 112 -13.83 -8.17 11.40
C ALA A 112 -13.55 -9.42 10.58
N PHE A 113 -12.28 -9.81 10.47
CA PHE A 113 -11.90 -11.08 9.83
C PHE A 113 -12.36 -12.26 10.68
N VAL A 114 -12.79 -13.34 10.04
CA VAL A 114 -13.19 -14.59 10.70
C VAL A 114 -12.30 -15.70 10.18
N VAL A 115 -11.37 -16.15 11.02
CA VAL A 115 -10.40 -17.19 10.66
C VAL A 115 -11.09 -18.48 10.20
N SER A 116 -10.63 -19.02 9.08
CA SER A 116 -11.05 -20.30 8.53
C SER A 116 -10.50 -21.49 9.32
N ASP A 117 -11.28 -22.57 9.42
CA ASP A 117 -10.84 -23.84 9.99
C ASP A 117 -10.00 -24.68 8.99
N ALA A 118 -9.78 -24.17 7.77
CA ALA A 118 -8.91 -24.79 6.78
C ALA A 118 -7.46 -24.87 7.28
N LYS A 119 -6.74 -25.93 6.89
CA LYS A 119 -5.32 -26.11 7.23
C LYS A 119 -4.50 -24.95 6.66
N GLU A 120 -3.73 -24.28 7.51
CA GLU A 120 -2.75 -23.28 7.07
C GLU A 120 -1.71 -23.93 6.13
N ASN A 121 -1.42 -23.25 5.02
CA ASN A 121 -0.33 -23.66 4.14
C ASN A 121 1.01 -23.33 4.81
N GLU A 122 1.90 -24.32 4.87
CA GLU A 122 3.28 -24.12 5.27
C GLU A 122 4.08 -23.41 4.18
N LYS A 123 5.28 -22.93 4.51
CA LYS A 123 6.13 -22.15 3.60
C LYS A 123 6.30 -22.83 2.23
N ASP A 124 6.63 -24.12 2.21
CA ASP A 124 6.88 -24.86 0.97
C ASP A 124 5.60 -25.03 0.14
N GLU A 125 4.43 -25.13 0.78
CA GLU A 125 3.13 -25.16 0.11
C GLU A 125 2.81 -23.79 -0.53
N VAL A 126 3.03 -22.68 0.19
CA VAL A 126 2.87 -21.32 -0.34
C VAL A 126 3.81 -21.05 -1.51
N VAL A 127 5.11 -21.38 -1.36
CA VAL A 127 6.11 -21.22 -2.43
C VAL A 127 5.73 -22.05 -3.65
N LYS A 128 5.26 -23.28 -3.46
CA LYS A 128 4.81 -24.14 -4.55
C LYS A 128 3.62 -23.52 -5.29
N ILE A 129 2.60 -23.03 -4.58
CA ILE A 129 1.43 -22.37 -5.19
C ILE A 129 1.87 -21.17 -6.04
N ILE A 130 2.76 -20.32 -5.50
CA ILE A 130 3.28 -19.15 -6.24
C ILE A 130 4.00 -19.59 -7.52
N LYS A 131 4.89 -20.59 -7.44
CA LYS A 131 5.62 -21.11 -8.62
C LYS A 131 4.70 -21.75 -9.65
N ASP A 132 3.82 -22.65 -9.22
CA ASP A 132 2.93 -23.42 -10.09
C ASP A 132 1.92 -22.49 -10.83
N SER A 133 1.52 -21.37 -10.20
CA SER A 133 0.67 -20.35 -10.84
C SER A 133 1.39 -19.53 -11.92
N GLY A 134 2.72 -19.55 -11.95
CA GLY A 134 3.52 -18.70 -12.84
C GLY A 134 3.49 -17.22 -12.47
N ALA A 135 3.20 -16.89 -11.20
CA ALA A 135 3.25 -15.51 -10.72
C ALA A 135 4.64 -14.89 -10.91
N GLU A 136 4.66 -13.62 -11.26
CA GLU A 136 5.88 -12.82 -11.45
C GLU A 136 6.10 -11.82 -10.32
N VAL A 137 5.00 -11.36 -9.70
CA VAL A 137 5.00 -10.38 -8.61
C VAL A 137 4.09 -10.85 -7.49
N LEU A 138 4.56 -10.82 -6.24
CA LEU A 138 3.76 -11.05 -5.04
C LEU A 138 3.43 -9.71 -4.36
N LEU A 139 2.14 -9.45 -4.17
CA LEU A 139 1.62 -8.26 -3.47
C LEU A 139 1.30 -8.60 -2.01
N ASN A 140 1.83 -7.82 -1.07
CA ASN A 140 1.51 -7.96 0.35
C ASN A 140 0.49 -6.90 0.79
N TYR A 141 -0.72 -7.33 1.15
CA TYR A 141 -1.80 -6.53 1.75
C TYR A 141 -2.24 -7.07 3.13
N LEU A 142 -1.33 -7.71 3.86
CA LEU A 142 -1.61 -8.17 5.23
C LEU A 142 -2.01 -7.01 6.16
N PRO A 143 -2.68 -7.26 7.30
CA PRO A 143 -3.00 -6.19 8.24
C PRO A 143 -1.77 -5.51 8.88
N VAL A 144 -1.90 -4.27 9.34
CA VAL A 144 -0.83 -3.55 10.07
C VAL A 144 -0.39 -4.32 11.33
N GLY A 145 0.91 -4.31 11.61
CA GLY A 145 1.50 -5.00 12.76
C GLY A 145 1.64 -6.51 12.58
N SER A 146 1.49 -7.02 11.35
CA SER A 146 1.74 -8.43 11.00
C SER A 146 3.19 -8.60 10.55
N GLU A 147 4.13 -8.48 11.49
CA GLU A 147 5.58 -8.51 11.21
C GLU A 147 6.06 -9.90 10.81
N GLU A 148 5.72 -10.92 11.59
CA GLU A 148 6.10 -12.31 11.34
C GLU A 148 5.50 -12.81 10.02
N ALA A 149 4.20 -12.54 9.80
CA ALA A 149 3.52 -12.84 8.55
C ALA A 149 4.17 -12.13 7.36
N THR A 150 4.49 -10.84 7.47
CA THR A 150 5.13 -10.11 6.37
C THR A 150 6.52 -10.67 6.05
N ARG A 151 7.34 -10.96 7.06
CA ARG A 151 8.67 -11.60 6.87
C ARG A 151 8.53 -13.00 6.27
N PHE A 152 7.52 -13.77 6.68
CA PHE A 152 7.23 -15.09 6.12
C PHE A 152 6.90 -15.02 4.62
N TYR A 153 6.00 -14.11 4.21
CA TYR A 153 5.62 -13.98 2.80
C TYR A 153 6.71 -13.32 1.95
N ALA A 154 7.51 -12.41 2.51
CA ALA A 154 8.71 -11.91 1.84
C ALA A 154 9.73 -13.04 1.58
N GLN A 155 9.92 -13.95 2.55
CA GLN A 155 10.74 -15.14 2.34
C GLN A 155 10.12 -16.08 1.28
N CYS A 156 8.80 -16.24 1.26
CA CYS A 156 8.12 -17.03 0.23
C CYS A 156 8.34 -16.43 -1.18
N ALA A 157 8.24 -15.12 -1.35
CA ALA A 157 8.53 -14.45 -2.62
C ALA A 157 9.99 -14.69 -3.05
N LEU A 158 10.93 -14.52 -2.12
CA LEU A 158 12.35 -14.74 -2.34
C LEU A 158 12.66 -16.21 -2.72
N ASP A 159 12.01 -17.18 -2.09
CA ASP A 159 12.17 -18.62 -2.37
C ASP A 159 11.44 -19.05 -3.66
N ALA A 160 10.36 -18.34 -4.00
CA ALA A 160 9.62 -18.49 -5.25
C ALA A 160 10.38 -17.92 -6.46
N GLY A 161 11.23 -16.91 -6.24
CA GLY A 161 11.94 -16.22 -7.32
C GLY A 161 11.11 -15.11 -7.98
N VAL A 162 10.14 -14.55 -7.25
CA VAL A 162 9.19 -13.55 -7.77
C VAL A 162 9.44 -12.19 -7.14
N ALA A 163 9.15 -11.11 -7.87
CA ALA A 163 9.22 -9.75 -7.36
C ALA A 163 8.30 -9.58 -6.15
N PHE A 164 8.63 -8.65 -5.25
CA PHE A 164 7.83 -8.43 -4.04
C PHE A 164 7.46 -6.96 -3.87
N ILE A 165 6.16 -6.68 -3.73
CA ILE A 165 5.64 -5.35 -3.45
C ILE A 165 5.03 -5.35 -2.06
N ASN A 166 5.65 -4.59 -1.16
CA ASN A 166 5.22 -4.48 0.23
C ASN A 166 4.35 -3.24 0.45
N ASN A 167 3.03 -3.40 0.42
CA ASN A 167 2.11 -2.29 0.63
C ASN A 167 1.93 -1.93 2.11
N MET A 168 2.58 -2.65 3.03
CA MET A 168 2.39 -2.55 4.48
C MET A 168 3.60 -1.91 5.20
N PRO A 169 3.40 -1.28 6.37
CA PRO A 169 4.45 -0.56 7.11
C PRO A 169 5.35 -1.47 7.96
N VAL A 170 5.66 -2.66 7.47
CA VAL A 170 6.70 -3.53 8.04
C VAL A 170 7.93 -3.34 7.18
N PHE A 171 9.07 -3.01 7.79
CA PHE A 171 10.29 -2.72 7.03
C PHE A 171 10.90 -3.99 6.44
N ILE A 172 10.76 -4.14 5.13
CA ILE A 172 11.34 -5.22 4.31
C ILE A 172 12.20 -4.58 3.24
N VAL A 173 11.62 -3.71 2.42
CA VAL A 173 12.36 -3.07 1.33
C VAL A 173 13.33 -2.04 1.87
N SER A 174 12.99 -1.28 2.92
CA SER A 174 13.93 -0.34 3.55
C SER A 174 14.94 -1.01 4.50
N ASN A 175 14.77 -2.30 4.81
CA ASN A 175 15.67 -3.04 5.68
C ASN A 175 16.90 -3.54 4.89
N PRO A 176 18.14 -3.18 5.27
CA PRO A 176 19.34 -3.55 4.50
C PRO A 176 19.57 -5.05 4.36
N GLU A 177 19.20 -5.86 5.36
CA GLU A 177 19.40 -7.32 5.29
C GLU A 177 18.44 -7.97 4.29
N TRP A 178 17.18 -7.53 4.26
CA TRP A 178 16.22 -7.99 3.29
C TRP A 178 16.56 -7.49 1.88
N ALA A 179 16.92 -6.22 1.74
CA ALA A 179 17.35 -5.65 0.46
C ALA A 179 18.51 -6.46 -0.15
N ALA A 180 19.54 -6.78 0.64
CA ALA A 180 20.69 -7.56 0.20
C ALA A 180 20.30 -8.98 -0.26
N LYS A 181 19.32 -9.63 0.39
CA LYS A 181 18.83 -10.96 -0.02
C LYS A 181 18.18 -10.94 -1.41
N PHE A 182 17.36 -9.93 -1.68
CA PHE A 182 16.68 -9.78 -2.97
C PHE A 182 17.64 -9.34 -4.07
N GLU A 183 18.56 -8.41 -3.79
CA GLU A 183 19.61 -7.99 -4.71
C GLU A 183 20.53 -9.16 -5.09
N ALA A 184 20.94 -9.99 -4.14
CA ALA A 184 21.77 -11.17 -4.40
C ALA A 184 21.10 -12.22 -5.32
N LYS A 185 19.76 -12.24 -5.37
CA LYS A 185 19.00 -13.11 -6.30
C LYS A 185 18.59 -12.41 -7.59
N GLY A 186 18.89 -11.11 -7.75
CA GLY A 186 18.44 -10.34 -8.91
C GLY A 186 16.92 -10.14 -8.96
N ILE A 187 16.24 -10.16 -7.80
CA ILE A 187 14.78 -10.07 -7.73
C ILE A 187 14.38 -8.65 -7.32
N PRO A 188 13.51 -7.95 -8.07
CA PRO A 188 13.11 -6.58 -7.75
C PRO A 188 12.12 -6.53 -6.58
N ILE A 189 12.26 -5.49 -5.75
CA ILE A 189 11.39 -5.20 -4.62
C ILE A 189 11.00 -3.73 -4.56
N VAL A 190 9.75 -3.49 -4.15
CA VAL A 190 9.14 -2.15 -4.04
C VAL A 190 8.41 -2.02 -2.69
N GLY A 191 8.72 -0.98 -1.93
CA GLY A 191 8.23 -0.82 -0.55
C GLY A 191 8.95 0.30 0.20
N ASP A 192 8.56 0.66 1.43
CA ASP A 192 7.49 0.05 2.24
C ASP A 192 6.35 1.06 2.54
N ASP A 193 5.14 0.54 2.83
CA ASP A 193 3.91 1.29 3.13
C ASP A 193 3.37 2.12 1.96
N ILE A 194 2.43 1.59 1.17
CA ILE A 194 1.93 2.25 -0.04
C ILE A 194 1.33 3.64 0.25
N LYS A 195 1.62 4.61 -0.60
CA LYS A 195 0.99 5.95 -0.60
C LYS A 195 -0.44 5.86 -1.15
N ALA A 196 -1.15 6.94 -0.92
CA ALA A 196 -2.40 7.22 -1.61
C ALA A 196 -2.16 8.38 -2.60
N GLN A 197 -2.94 8.47 -3.68
CA GLN A 197 -2.86 9.57 -4.65
C GLN A 197 -3.00 10.90 -3.93
N ILE A 198 -4.08 11.06 -3.15
CA ILE A 198 -4.30 12.22 -2.28
C ILE A 198 -4.73 11.72 -0.91
N GLY A 199 -3.75 11.47 -0.06
CA GLY A 199 -3.94 11.12 1.35
C GLY A 199 -3.57 12.24 2.30
N ALA A 200 -3.92 12.06 3.57
CA ALA A 200 -3.59 13.01 4.63
C ALA A 200 -2.08 13.33 4.72
N THR A 201 -1.22 12.31 4.61
CA THR A 201 0.24 12.49 4.73
C THR A 201 0.82 13.31 3.58
N ILE A 202 0.45 13.04 2.32
CA ILE A 202 0.95 13.82 1.18
C ILE A 202 0.43 15.26 1.24
N THR A 203 -0.86 15.48 1.57
CA THR A 203 -1.42 16.83 1.76
C THR A 203 -0.68 17.60 2.85
N HIS A 204 -0.42 16.97 4.01
CA HIS A 204 0.30 17.59 5.11
C HIS A 204 1.74 17.92 4.70
N ARG A 205 2.44 16.99 4.04
CA ARG A 205 3.81 17.21 3.55
C ARG A 205 3.88 18.35 2.53
N THR A 206 2.96 18.40 1.57
CA THR A 206 2.89 19.50 0.58
C THR A 206 2.68 20.86 1.26
N LEU A 207 1.78 20.94 2.24
CA LEU A 207 1.55 22.18 3.00
C LEU A 207 2.75 22.54 3.86
N ALA A 208 3.41 21.57 4.50
CA ALA A 208 4.61 21.80 5.30
C ALA A 208 5.78 22.33 4.43
N ASN A 209 5.94 21.76 3.24
CA ASN A 209 6.91 22.23 2.24
C ASN A 209 6.58 23.67 1.79
N LEU A 210 5.30 23.99 1.60
CA LEU A 210 4.88 25.35 1.27
C LEU A 210 5.19 26.35 2.40
N PHE A 211 5.05 25.96 3.68
CA PHE A 211 5.44 26.81 4.81
C PHE A 211 6.93 27.14 4.73
N ARG A 212 7.76 26.12 4.54
CA ARG A 212 9.20 26.23 4.34
C ARG A 212 9.55 27.17 3.18
N ASP A 213 9.04 26.88 1.99
CA ASP A 213 9.36 27.61 0.76
C ASP A 213 8.93 29.09 0.79
N ARG A 214 7.98 29.45 1.68
CA ARG A 214 7.48 30.83 1.86
C ARG A 214 8.03 31.52 3.10
N GLY A 215 8.95 30.89 3.83
CA GLY A 215 9.52 31.43 5.07
C GLY A 215 8.49 31.58 6.20
N VAL A 216 7.44 30.76 6.19
CA VAL A 216 6.44 30.68 7.28
C VAL A 216 6.92 29.64 8.28
N LYS A 217 7.08 30.03 9.54
CA LYS A 217 7.48 29.09 10.60
C LYS A 217 6.30 28.21 10.98
N LEU A 218 6.43 26.90 10.87
CA LEU A 218 5.51 25.93 11.47
C LEU A 218 5.87 25.74 12.94
N GLU A 219 4.90 25.89 13.84
CA GLU A 219 5.11 25.74 15.29
C GLU A 219 4.45 24.49 15.85
N ARG A 220 3.25 24.16 15.40
CA ARG A 220 2.46 23.00 15.87
C ARG A 220 1.65 22.39 14.74
N THR A 221 1.44 21.08 14.79
CA THR A 221 0.56 20.41 13.83
C THR A 221 -0.06 19.14 14.40
N TYR A 222 -1.28 18.82 13.95
CA TYR A 222 -1.85 17.50 14.14
C TYR A 222 -2.54 16.97 12.88
N GLN A 223 -2.58 15.64 12.78
CA GLN A 223 -3.32 14.90 11.77
C GLN A 223 -4.12 13.79 12.45
N LEU A 224 -5.43 14.00 12.58
CA LEU A 224 -6.37 13.06 13.19
C LEU A 224 -7.13 12.30 12.11
N ASN A 225 -7.02 10.98 12.08
CA ASN A 225 -7.61 10.16 11.02
C ASN A 225 -8.69 9.21 11.58
N THR A 226 -9.87 9.14 10.96
CA THR A 226 -10.90 8.14 11.28
C THR A 226 -11.29 7.35 10.04
N GLY A 227 -11.77 6.12 10.24
CA GLY A 227 -12.31 5.26 9.18
C GLY A 227 -13.10 4.10 9.78
N GLY A 228 -13.80 3.32 8.95
CA GLY A 228 -14.70 2.24 9.37
C GLY A 228 -14.38 0.86 8.81
N ASN A 229 -13.25 0.71 8.12
CA ASN A 229 -12.80 -0.56 7.55
C ASN A 229 -11.99 -1.41 8.54
N THR A 230 -11.60 -2.61 8.11
CA THR A 230 -10.79 -3.51 8.94
C THR A 230 -9.37 -3.02 9.20
N ASP A 231 -8.77 -2.17 8.36
CA ASP A 231 -7.45 -1.58 8.65
C ASP A 231 -7.55 -0.64 9.86
N PHE A 232 -8.53 0.26 9.87
CA PHE A 232 -8.79 1.13 11.03
C PHE A 232 -9.17 0.34 12.28
N LEU A 233 -9.98 -0.71 12.13
CA LEU A 233 -10.31 -1.60 13.24
C LEU A 233 -9.06 -2.26 13.81
N ASN A 234 -8.18 -2.77 12.95
CA ASN A 234 -6.91 -3.38 13.35
C ASN A 234 -6.00 -2.40 14.08
N MET A 235 -6.02 -1.14 13.63
CA MET A 235 -5.25 -0.04 14.18
C MET A 235 -5.76 0.49 15.53
N LEU A 236 -6.90 0.04 16.05
CA LEU A 236 -7.30 0.37 17.43
C LEU A 236 -6.31 -0.17 18.47
N ASN A 237 -5.62 -1.26 18.15
CA ASN A 237 -4.58 -1.79 19.01
C ASN A 237 -3.30 -0.96 18.89
N ARG A 238 -3.08 -0.08 19.86
CA ARG A 238 -1.93 0.84 19.89
C ARG A 238 -0.58 0.14 19.87
N SER A 239 -0.45 -1.08 20.40
CA SER A 239 0.82 -1.81 20.39
C SER A 239 1.24 -2.29 18.99
N ARG A 240 0.34 -2.21 18.00
CA ARG A 240 0.60 -2.58 16.60
C ARG A 240 0.88 -1.36 15.71
N LEU A 241 0.95 -0.15 16.29
CA LEU A 241 1.01 1.11 15.53
C LEU A 241 2.39 1.75 15.44
N ASP A 242 3.36 1.31 16.23
CA ASP A 242 4.62 2.05 16.44
C ASP A 242 5.31 2.39 15.11
N SER A 243 5.52 1.40 14.23
CA SER A 243 6.14 1.61 12.91
C SER A 243 5.32 2.52 11.99
N LYS A 244 3.98 2.48 12.04
CA LYS A 244 3.10 3.31 11.20
C LYS A 244 2.98 4.74 11.72
N LYS A 245 3.12 4.95 13.03
CA LYS A 245 3.21 6.29 13.64
C LYS A 245 4.55 6.93 13.30
N GLU A 246 5.63 6.17 13.41
CA GLU A 246 6.97 6.59 13.01
C GLU A 246 7.01 6.95 11.52
N SER A 247 6.56 6.06 10.61
CA SER A 247 6.59 6.29 9.17
C SER A 247 5.87 7.58 8.75
N LYS A 248 4.69 7.85 9.33
CA LYS A 248 3.91 9.05 9.03
C LYS A 248 4.50 10.33 9.63
N THR A 249 5.07 10.23 10.83
CA THR A 249 5.69 11.38 11.51
C THR A 249 6.96 11.78 10.77
N GLU A 250 7.81 10.82 10.44
CA GLU A 250 9.05 11.07 9.69
C GLU A 250 8.78 11.58 8.27
N ALA A 251 7.70 11.11 7.61
CA ALA A 251 7.33 11.65 6.30
C ALA A 251 7.01 13.16 6.31
N VAL A 252 6.56 13.72 7.44
CA VAL A 252 6.32 15.16 7.59
C VAL A 252 7.55 15.88 8.14
N GLN A 253 8.23 15.30 9.13
CA GLN A 253 9.44 15.89 9.73
C GLN A 253 10.54 16.07 8.68
N SER A 254 10.67 15.16 7.71
CA SER A 254 11.76 15.16 6.72
C SER A 254 11.73 16.32 5.73
N VAL A 255 10.60 17.03 5.60
CA VAL A 255 10.48 18.18 4.69
C VAL A 255 10.60 19.53 5.40
N LEU A 256 10.67 19.55 6.74
CA LEU A 256 10.79 20.76 7.53
C LEU A 256 12.25 21.24 7.60
N ASP A 257 12.46 22.56 7.69
CA ASP A 257 13.79 23.13 7.95
C ASP A 257 14.31 22.75 9.33
N GLU A 258 13.42 22.81 10.33
CA GLU A 258 13.70 22.47 11.72
C GLU A 258 12.71 21.40 12.18
N ARG A 259 13.23 20.34 12.80
CA ARG A 259 12.42 19.27 13.38
C ARG A 259 11.52 19.85 14.49
N LEU A 260 10.24 19.49 14.49
CA LEU A 260 9.36 19.85 15.59
C LEU A 260 9.62 18.94 16.79
N GLU A 261 9.56 19.53 17.98
CA GLU A 261 9.52 18.77 19.24
C GLU A 261 8.31 17.83 19.26
N ASP A 262 8.46 16.65 19.85
CA ASP A 262 7.44 15.60 19.83
C ASP A 262 6.09 16.03 20.43
N GLU A 263 6.08 16.99 21.36
CA GLU A 263 4.85 17.55 21.94
C GLU A 263 4.07 18.49 21.00
N ASN A 264 4.72 18.97 19.94
CA ASN A 264 4.17 19.92 18.98
C ASN A 264 3.70 19.24 17.67
N ILE A 265 3.85 17.92 17.55
CA ILE A 265 3.43 17.13 16.39
C ILE A 265 2.63 15.90 16.80
N HIS A 266 1.42 15.74 16.27
CA HIS A 266 0.59 14.58 16.55
C HIS A 266 0.01 13.97 15.27
N ILE A 267 0.50 12.81 14.84
CA ILE A 267 0.05 12.14 13.61
C ILE A 267 -0.28 10.69 13.91
N GLY A 268 -1.50 10.25 13.58
CA GLY A 268 -1.89 8.86 13.80
C GLY A 268 -3.36 8.54 13.48
N PRO A 269 -3.74 7.26 13.50
CA PRO A 269 -5.16 6.90 13.61
C PRO A 269 -5.73 7.46 14.91
N SER A 270 -6.95 7.99 14.82
CA SER A 270 -7.65 8.57 15.95
C SER A 270 -8.75 7.64 16.44
N ASP A 271 -9.59 7.12 15.54
CA ASP A 271 -10.71 6.28 15.95
C ASP A 271 -11.25 5.40 14.80
N TYR A 272 -12.03 4.40 15.18
CA TYR A 272 -12.80 3.52 14.30
C TYR A 272 -14.29 3.90 14.33
N VAL A 273 -14.83 4.28 13.19
CA VAL A 273 -16.23 4.71 13.04
C VAL A 273 -16.90 3.83 11.99
N THR A 274 -17.57 2.76 12.45
CA THR A 274 -18.08 1.65 11.62
C THR A 274 -18.84 2.09 10.36
N TRP A 275 -19.70 3.09 10.46
CA TRP A 275 -20.54 3.53 9.33
C TRP A 275 -19.77 4.31 8.26
N GLN A 276 -18.54 4.75 8.53
CA GLN A 276 -17.66 5.35 7.52
C GLN A 276 -17.17 4.31 6.51
N LYS A 277 -17.20 3.01 6.82
CA LYS A 277 -16.69 1.93 5.96
C LYS A 277 -15.26 2.27 5.48
N ASP A 278 -14.99 2.18 4.18
CA ASP A 278 -13.67 2.49 3.63
C ASP A 278 -13.42 3.99 3.39
N ASN A 279 -14.42 4.86 3.61
CA ASN A 279 -14.21 6.29 3.59
C ASN A 279 -13.42 6.72 4.83
N LYS A 280 -12.32 7.41 4.59
CA LYS A 280 -11.39 7.93 5.59
C LYS A 280 -11.51 9.44 5.68
N LEU A 281 -11.67 9.91 6.91
CA LEU A 281 -11.61 11.33 7.22
C LEU A 281 -10.27 11.67 7.84
N CYS A 282 -9.72 12.81 7.44
CA CYS A 282 -8.58 13.43 8.10
C CYS A 282 -8.90 14.86 8.49
N PHE A 283 -8.63 15.20 9.75
CA PHE A 283 -8.62 16.56 10.27
C PHE A 283 -7.17 16.96 10.49
N LEU A 284 -6.72 17.93 9.69
CA LEU A 284 -5.37 18.47 9.73
C LEU A 284 -5.44 19.89 10.28
N ARG A 285 -4.60 20.19 11.28
CA ARG A 285 -4.38 21.55 11.75
C ARG A 285 -2.89 21.85 11.75
N MET A 286 -2.51 22.99 11.21
CA MET A 286 -1.13 23.49 11.21
C MET A 286 -1.13 24.92 11.75
N GLU A 287 -0.30 25.20 12.74
CA GLU A 287 -0.18 26.52 13.36
C GLU A 287 1.22 27.07 13.14
N GLY A 288 1.31 28.35 12.79
CA GLY A 288 2.59 28.97 12.46
C GLY A 288 2.61 30.48 12.59
N LYS A 289 3.71 31.09 12.15
CA LYS A 289 3.93 32.53 12.15
C LYS A 289 4.39 33.03 10.78
N THR A 290 3.80 34.14 10.37
CA THR A 290 4.13 34.85 9.13
C THR A 290 5.00 36.08 9.41
N PHE A 291 5.19 36.95 8.41
CA PHE A 291 5.95 38.20 8.53
C PHE A 291 5.55 39.02 9.76
N GLY A 292 6.55 39.42 10.55
CA GLY A 292 6.34 40.17 11.80
C GLY A 292 5.83 39.31 12.96
N ASP A 293 6.09 38.01 12.94
CA ASP A 293 5.64 37.02 13.95
C ASP A 293 4.12 36.95 14.12
N VAL A 294 3.37 37.40 13.11
CA VAL A 294 1.90 37.38 13.13
C VAL A 294 1.42 35.93 13.06
N PRO A 295 0.65 35.45 14.06
CA PRO A 295 0.21 34.06 14.12
C PRO A 295 -0.80 33.76 13.02
N MET A 296 -0.76 32.53 12.52
CA MET A 296 -1.70 32.00 11.55
C MET A 296 -1.96 30.51 11.83
N ASN A 297 -3.06 29.99 11.29
CA ASN A 297 -3.32 28.57 11.28
C ASN A 297 -4.09 28.16 10.02
N ILE A 298 -3.92 26.89 9.65
CA ILE A 298 -4.71 26.19 8.65
C ILE A 298 -5.49 25.10 9.37
N GLU A 299 -6.78 25.00 9.06
CA GLU A 299 -7.58 23.82 9.34
C GLU A 299 -8.10 23.24 8.03
N LEU A 300 -7.94 21.94 7.86
CA LEU A 300 -8.33 21.22 6.67
C LEU A 300 -9.03 19.93 7.05
N ARG A 301 -10.12 19.63 6.33
CA ARG A 301 -10.79 18.33 6.37
C ARG A 301 -10.70 17.65 5.01
N LEU A 302 -10.14 16.44 4.99
CA LEU A 302 -10.10 15.57 3.82
C LEU A 302 -11.07 14.40 4.01
N SER A 303 -11.79 14.02 2.95
CA SER A 303 -12.62 12.81 2.89
C SER A 303 -12.29 12.06 1.60
N VAL A 304 -11.84 10.82 1.71
CA VAL A 304 -11.42 9.99 0.58
C VAL A 304 -11.80 8.54 0.81
N GLU A 305 -12.06 7.81 -0.26
CA GLU A 305 -12.17 6.34 -0.19
C GLU A 305 -10.75 5.76 -0.08
N ASP A 306 -10.39 5.14 1.05
CA ASP A 306 -8.98 4.86 1.39
C ASP A 306 -8.34 3.87 0.41
N SER A 307 -9.04 2.79 0.06
CA SER A 307 -8.47 1.70 -0.74
C SER A 307 -8.27 2.04 -2.22
N PRO A 308 -9.27 2.58 -2.95
CA PRO A 308 -9.08 3.01 -4.35
C PRO A 308 -8.02 4.10 -4.49
N ASN A 309 -7.85 4.94 -3.45
CA ASN A 309 -6.86 6.01 -3.43
C ASN A 309 -5.41 5.46 -3.46
N SER A 310 -5.17 4.18 -3.17
CA SER A 310 -3.85 3.53 -3.31
C SER A 310 -3.73 2.62 -4.54
N ALA A 311 -4.86 2.17 -5.11
CA ALA A 311 -4.88 1.15 -6.17
C ALA A 311 -4.08 1.58 -7.41
N GLY A 312 -4.22 2.83 -7.84
CA GLY A 312 -3.46 3.36 -8.98
C GLY A 312 -1.94 3.34 -8.75
N CYS A 313 -1.48 3.71 -7.56
CA CYS A 313 -0.07 3.64 -7.19
C CYS A 313 0.46 2.20 -7.24
N VAL A 314 -0.35 1.22 -6.84
CA VAL A 314 0.04 -0.21 -6.91
C VAL A 314 0.07 -0.71 -8.35
N ILE A 315 -0.86 -0.29 -9.21
CA ILE A 315 -0.83 -0.62 -10.64
C ILE A 315 0.48 -0.13 -11.28
N ASP A 316 0.91 1.10 -10.97
CA ASP A 316 2.19 1.63 -11.43
C ASP A 316 3.38 0.80 -10.88
N ALA A 317 3.37 0.48 -9.58
CA ALA A 317 4.41 -0.35 -8.96
C ALA A 317 4.54 -1.75 -9.59
N ILE A 318 3.41 -2.41 -9.89
CA ILE A 318 3.38 -3.73 -10.56
C ILE A 318 4.04 -3.65 -11.93
N ARG A 319 3.70 -2.63 -12.72
CA ARG A 319 4.23 -2.46 -14.08
C ARG A 319 5.71 -2.09 -14.08
N CYS A 320 6.16 -1.25 -13.15
CA CYS A 320 7.59 -1.00 -12.95
C CYS A 320 8.35 -2.27 -12.52
N CYS A 321 7.77 -3.11 -11.66
CA CYS A 321 8.36 -4.42 -11.31
C CYS A 321 8.49 -5.33 -12.53
N LYS A 322 7.46 -5.43 -13.38
CA LYS A 322 7.53 -6.20 -14.62
C LYS A 322 8.64 -5.69 -15.53
N LEU A 323 8.70 -4.37 -15.74
CA LEU A 323 9.73 -3.76 -16.57
C LEU A 323 11.14 -4.02 -16.02
N ALA A 324 11.32 -4.00 -14.70
CA ALA A 324 12.58 -4.38 -14.06
C ALA A 324 12.95 -5.84 -14.32
N LEU A 325 11.99 -6.77 -14.17
CA LEU A 325 12.19 -8.20 -14.45
C LEU A 325 12.65 -8.43 -15.90
N GLU A 326 12.02 -7.77 -16.88
CA GLU A 326 12.40 -7.87 -18.29
C GLU A 326 13.80 -7.33 -18.59
N ARG A 327 14.24 -6.33 -17.83
CA ARG A 327 15.57 -5.72 -17.94
C ARG A 327 16.63 -6.46 -17.11
N GLY A 328 16.25 -7.48 -16.34
CA GLY A 328 17.15 -8.15 -15.41
C GLY A 328 17.62 -7.28 -14.24
N VAL A 329 16.84 -6.25 -13.89
CA VAL A 329 17.11 -5.35 -12.76
C VAL A 329 16.50 -5.93 -11.48
N GLY A 330 17.35 -6.16 -10.48
CA GLY A 330 16.96 -6.69 -9.17
C GLY A 330 17.26 -5.74 -8.01
N GLY A 331 16.85 -6.14 -6.80
CA GLY A 331 16.99 -5.35 -5.59
C GLY A 331 15.95 -4.24 -5.50
N GLN A 332 16.27 -3.19 -4.74
CA GLN A 332 15.33 -2.08 -4.48
C GLN A 332 15.11 -1.24 -5.74
N LEU A 333 13.87 -1.17 -6.23
CA LEU A 333 13.49 -0.18 -7.25
C LEU A 333 13.23 1.17 -6.56
N LYS A 334 14.30 1.95 -6.42
CA LYS A 334 14.33 3.21 -5.67
C LYS A 334 13.37 4.24 -6.23
N SER A 335 13.31 4.42 -7.55
CA SER A 335 12.44 5.41 -8.20
C SER A 335 10.98 5.22 -7.82
N ILE A 336 10.44 4.04 -8.12
CA ILE A 336 9.02 3.77 -7.90
C ILE A 336 8.70 3.63 -6.41
N SER A 337 9.64 3.13 -5.59
CA SER A 337 9.46 3.13 -4.13
C SER A 337 9.37 4.55 -3.58
N ALA A 338 10.28 5.45 -3.96
CA ALA A 338 10.24 6.84 -3.53
C ALA A 338 8.93 7.55 -3.89
N TYR A 339 8.42 7.25 -5.09
CA TYR A 339 7.21 7.89 -5.59
C TYR A 339 5.94 7.31 -4.99
N THR A 340 5.85 5.98 -4.85
CA THR A 340 4.61 5.28 -4.43
C THR A 340 4.59 4.80 -2.98
N MET A 341 5.69 4.86 -2.23
CA MET A 341 5.76 4.34 -0.85
C MET A 341 6.03 5.45 0.15
N LYS A 342 5.48 5.35 1.36
CA LYS A 342 5.65 6.35 2.44
C LYS A 342 7.01 6.22 3.11
N HIS A 343 7.54 5.01 3.16
CA HIS A 343 8.85 4.70 3.73
C HIS A 343 9.74 3.99 2.68
N PRO A 344 10.15 4.70 1.62
CA PRO A 344 11.08 4.16 0.64
C PRO A 344 12.48 3.94 1.25
N PRO A 345 13.37 3.19 0.58
CA PRO A 345 14.77 3.06 0.99
C PRO A 345 15.51 4.40 1.11
N GLU A 346 15.12 5.37 0.30
CA GLU A 346 15.69 6.70 0.24
C GLU A 346 14.57 7.71 -0.01
N GLN A 347 14.52 8.77 0.80
CA GLN A 347 13.47 9.79 0.75
C GLN A 347 13.81 10.85 -0.29
N PHE A 348 12.85 11.15 -1.15
CA PHE A 348 12.91 12.23 -2.13
C PHE A 348 11.66 13.09 -2.05
N THR A 349 11.72 14.32 -2.55
CA THR A 349 10.53 15.13 -2.80
C THR A 349 9.69 14.47 -3.91
N ASP A 350 8.37 14.64 -3.87
CA ASP A 350 7.48 13.89 -4.79
C ASP A 350 7.68 14.27 -6.27
N ASP A 351 8.09 15.51 -6.55
CA ASP A 351 8.43 16.00 -7.89
C ASP A 351 9.68 15.30 -8.44
N LEU A 352 10.75 15.23 -7.66
CA LEU A 352 11.96 14.50 -8.05
C LEU A 352 11.70 13.00 -8.16
N ALA A 353 10.95 12.41 -7.22
CA ALA A 353 10.58 10.99 -7.28
C ALA A 353 9.77 10.66 -8.55
N LYS A 354 8.91 11.58 -9.00
CA LYS A 354 8.18 11.45 -10.27
C LYS A 354 9.15 11.44 -11.46
N GLU A 355 10.07 12.40 -11.53
CA GLU A 355 11.08 12.47 -12.60
C GLU A 355 11.92 11.19 -12.64
N MET A 356 12.35 10.68 -11.48
CA MET A 356 13.09 9.43 -11.38
C MET A 356 12.32 8.21 -11.90
N VAL A 357 10.99 8.21 -11.77
CA VAL A 357 10.13 7.16 -12.36
C VAL A 357 10.05 7.32 -13.87
N ASP A 358 9.87 8.55 -14.36
CA ASP A 358 9.87 8.85 -15.80
C ASP A 358 11.19 8.39 -16.46
N GLU A 359 12.34 8.75 -15.87
CA GLU A 359 13.69 8.31 -16.30
C GLU A 359 13.84 6.78 -16.27
N PHE A 360 13.31 6.12 -15.24
CA PHE A 360 13.34 4.65 -15.15
C PHE A 360 12.51 4.03 -16.28
N ILE A 361 11.31 4.54 -16.54
CA ILE A 361 10.45 4.03 -17.62
C ILE A 361 11.15 4.18 -18.98
N GLU A 362 11.77 5.33 -19.23
CA GLU A 362 12.50 5.64 -20.46
C GLU A 362 13.83 4.87 -20.61
N GLY A 363 14.34 4.28 -19.52
CA GLY A 363 15.58 3.51 -19.51
C GLY A 363 16.84 4.37 -19.32
N GLU A 364 16.68 5.62 -18.91
CA GLU A 364 17.76 6.55 -18.58
C GLU A 364 18.30 6.31 -17.16
N ARG A 365 17.51 5.63 -16.31
CA ARG A 365 17.86 5.22 -14.95
C ARG A 365 17.68 3.71 -14.75
N GLU A 366 18.57 3.13 -13.97
CA GLU A 366 18.57 1.68 -13.67
C GLU A 366 17.46 1.26 -12.71
N ARG A 367 17.27 1.95 -11.57
CA ARG A 367 16.37 1.55 -10.48
C ARG A 367 15.81 2.71 -9.66
#